data_AF-A0A0F9YD87-F1
#
_entry.id   AF-A0A0F9YD87-F1
#
_cell.length_a   1.000
_cell.length_b   1.000
_cell.length_c   1.000
_cell.angle_alpha   90.00
_cell.angle_beta   90.00
_cell.angle_gamma   90.00
#
_symmetry.space_group_name_H-M   'P 1'
#
loop_
_entity.id
_entity.type
_entity.pdbx_description
1 polymer ?
#
loop_
_entity_poly.entity_id
_entity_poly.type
_entity_poly.pdbx_seq_one_letter_code
_entity_poly.pdbx_strand_id
1 'polypeptide(L)' 'MKLTKQIEQLKGLKESELREKVSEFKRELFGLRLNSATSHVKDYSQFKKLRKNVARALTCLNKTSAQK' A
#
# COMPACT_ATOMS: atom_id res chain seq x y z
N MET A 1 -8.64 15.76 -1.65
CA MET A 1 -9.18 14.44 -2.04
C MET A 1 -8.23 13.66 -2.96
N LYS A 2 -7.13 13.05 -2.45
CA LYS A 2 -6.21 12.20 -3.26
C LYS A 2 -6.49 10.68 -3.14
N LEU A 3 -7.42 10.27 -2.26
CA LEU A 3 -7.65 8.87 -1.91
C LEU A 3 -8.40 8.05 -2.97
N THR A 4 -9.34 8.68 -3.69
CA THR A 4 -10.23 7.98 -4.64
C THR A 4 -9.48 7.55 -5.90
N LYS A 5 -8.61 8.43 -6.43
CA LYS A 5 -7.78 8.16 -7.61
C LYS A 5 -6.88 6.94 -7.44
N GLN A 6 -6.33 6.73 -6.24
CA GLN A 6 -5.47 5.56 -5.96
C GLN A 6 -6.26 4.24 -5.98
N ILE A 7 -7.54 4.25 -5.62
CA ILE A 7 -8.40 3.05 -5.62
C ILE A 7 -8.80 2.69 -7.05
N GLU A 8 -9.11 3.68 -7.90
CA GLU A 8 -9.41 3.46 -9.32
C GLU A 8 -8.19 2.91 -10.08
N GLN A 9 -7.01 3.45 -9.82
CA GLN A 9 -5.77 2.93 -10.43
C GLN A 9 -5.45 1.51 -9.97
N LEU A 10 -5.80 1.12 -8.75
CA LEU A 10 -5.59 -0.25 -8.25
C LEU A 10 -6.59 -1.26 -8.80
N LYS A 11 -7.79 -0.84 -9.21
CA LYS A 11 -8.81 -1.73 -9.81
C LYS A 11 -8.52 -2.08 -11.28
N GLY A 12 -7.80 -1.24 -12.01
CA GLY A 12 -7.49 -1.46 -13.43
C GLY A 12 -6.23 -2.28 -13.70
N LEU A 13 -5.44 -2.60 -12.68
CA LEU A 13 -4.15 -3.30 -12.80
C LEU A 13 -4.33 -4.82 -12.70
N LYS A 14 -3.44 -5.57 -13.37
CA LYS A 14 -3.44 -7.03 -13.29
C LYS A 14 -3.04 -7.50 -11.88
N GLU A 15 -3.46 -8.71 -11.50
CA GLU A 15 -3.10 -9.31 -10.19
C GLU A 15 -1.58 -9.32 -9.94
N SER A 16 -0.77 -9.49 -10.99
CA SER A 16 0.70 -9.45 -10.91
C SER A 16 1.22 -8.08 -10.48
N GLU A 17 0.75 -7.00 -11.09
CA GLU A 17 1.15 -5.62 -10.77
C GLU A 17 0.67 -5.19 -9.38
N LEU A 18 -0.49 -5.68 -8.94
CA LEU A 18 -0.97 -5.49 -7.57
C LEU A 18 -0.04 -6.15 -6.55
N ARG A 19 0.44 -7.37 -6.82
CA ARG A 19 1.38 -8.08 -5.93
C ARG A 19 2.72 -7.36 -5.85
N GLU A 20 3.23 -6.87 -6.98
CA GLU A 20 4.45 -6.05 -7.00
C GLU A 20 4.30 -4.77 -6.19
N LYS A 21 3.21 -4.02 -6.39
CA LYS A 21 2.91 -2.81 -5.60
C LYS A 21 2.79 -3.10 -4.10
N VAL A 22 2.20 -4.23 -3.71
CA VAL A 22 2.14 -4.63 -2.30
C VAL A 22 3.53 -4.87 -1.73
N SER A 23 4.42 -5.51 -2.50
CA SER A 23 5.81 -5.75 -2.10
C SER A 23 6.59 -4.44 -1.95
N GLU A 24 6.39 -3.51 -2.88
CA GLU A 24 7.01 -2.19 -2.88
C GLU A 24 6.54 -1.34 -1.69
N PHE A 25 5.24 -1.25 -1.43
CA PHE A 25 4.71 -0.55 -0.25
C PHE A 25 5.15 -1.19 1.07
N LYS A 26 5.38 -2.51 1.13
CA LYS A 26 5.94 -3.17 2.31
C LYS A 26 7.41 -2.79 2.53
N ARG A 27 8.19 -2.67 1.46
CA ARG A 27 9.58 -2.21 1.52
C ARG A 27 9.68 -0.76 2.01
N GLU A 28 8.84 0.13 1.49
CA GLU A 28 8.78 1.51 1.98
C GLU A 28 8.37 1.58 3.45
N LEU A 29 7.39 0.77 3.88
CA LEU A 29 6.97 0.69 5.28
C LEU A 29 8.13 0.21 6.17
N PHE A 30 8.92 -0.76 5.71
CA PHE A 30 10.09 -1.26 6.42
C PHE A 30 11.18 -0.19 6.55
N GLY A 31 11.49 0.53 5.47
CA GLY A 31 12.42 1.66 5.49
C GLY A 31 11.96 2.79 6.44
N LEU A 32 10.67 3.13 6.42
CA LEU A 32 10.07 4.08 7.37
C LEU A 32 10.19 3.60 8.82
N ARG A 33 9.97 2.31 9.08
CA ARG A 33 10.13 1.71 10.42
C ARG A 33 11.58 1.77 10.89
N LEU A 34 12.54 1.46 10.02
CA LEU A 34 13.96 1.57 10.32
C LEU A 34 14.34 3.01 10.65
N ASN A 35 13.93 3.97 9.80
CA ASN A 35 14.17 5.39 10.05
C ASN A 35 13.51 5.90 11.33
N SER A 36 12.35 5.35 11.72
CA SER A 36 11.70 5.64 13.01
C SER A 36 12.43 5.10 14.22
N ALA A 37 13.25 4.05 14.07
CA ALA A 37 14.05 3.52 15.15
C ALA A 37 15.34 4.34 15.32
N THR A 38 15.92 4.83 14.22
CA THR A 38 17.19 5.56 14.23
C THR A 38 17.04 7.08 14.48
N SER A 39 15.87 7.66 14.19
CA SER A 39 15.61 9.09 14.37
C SER A 39 14.14 9.38 14.63
N HIS A 40 13.85 10.49 15.30
CA HIS A 40 12.47 10.96 15.52
C HIS A 40 11.81 11.22 14.16
N VAL A 41 10.89 10.35 13.75
CA VAL A 41 10.16 10.54 12.49
C VAL A 41 9.20 11.70 12.66
N LYS A 42 9.44 12.78 11.91
CA LYS A 42 8.60 13.98 11.95
C LYS A 42 7.17 13.73 11.44
N ASP A 43 6.95 12.66 10.68
CA ASP A 43 5.75 12.49 9.86
C ASP A 43 5.09 11.11 10.01
N TYR A 44 4.66 10.77 11.24
CA TYR A 44 4.01 9.49 11.55
C TYR A 44 2.73 9.22 10.74
N SER A 45 2.13 10.27 10.17
CA SER A 45 0.98 10.18 9.25
C SER A 45 1.25 9.28 8.05
N GLN A 46 2.51 9.17 7.59
CA GLN A 46 2.88 8.33 6.46
C GLN A 46 2.70 6.83 6.77
N PHE A 47 2.98 6.38 7.99
CA PHE A 47 2.72 4.98 8.39
C PHE A 47 1.25 4.59 8.24
N LYS A 48 0.34 5.49 8.61
CA LYS A 48 -1.11 5.25 8.48
C LYS A 48 -1.54 5.22 7.02
N LYS A 49 -0.95 6.07 6.17
CA LYS A 49 -1.20 6.08 4.71
C LYS A 49 -0.68 4.80 4.05
N LEU A 50 0.57 4.42 4.29
CA LEU A 50 1.15 3.19 3.72
C LEU A 50 0.38 1.94 4.15
N ARG A 51 0.04 1.80 5.44
CA ARG A 51 -0.79 0.67 5.91
C ARG A 51 -2.14 0.59 5.19
N LYS A 52 -2.81 1.73 5.00
CA LYS A 52 -4.08 1.78 4.25
C LYS A 52 -3.89 1.43 2.77
N ASN A 53 -2.78 1.82 2.15
CA ASN A 53 -2.50 1.50 0.76
C ASN A 53 -2.26 -0.02 0.58
N VAL A 54 -1.49 -0.65 1.47
CA VAL A 54 -1.29 -2.11 1.49
C VAL A 54 -2.63 -2.84 1.65
N ALA A 55 -3.45 -2.44 2.63
CA ALA A 55 -4.75 -3.06 2.88
C ALA A 55 -5.70 -2.95 1.67
N ARG A 56 -5.70 -1.81 0.96
CA ARG A 56 -6.50 -1.61 -0.25
C ARG A 56 -6.05 -2.49 -1.40
N ALA A 57 -4.74 -2.57 -1.63
CA ALA A 57 -4.17 -3.42 -2.67
C ALA A 57 -4.50 -4.90 -2.41
N LEU A 58 -4.37 -5.36 -1.15
CA LEU A 58 -4.80 -6.71 -0.75
C LEU A 58 -6.31 -6.93 -0.94
N THR A 59 -7.14 -5.92 -0.64
CA THR A 59 -8.60 -6.03 -0.84
C THR A 59 -8.96 -6.12 -2.31
N CYS A 60 -8.27 -5.36 -3.18
CA CYS A 60 -8.46 -5.48 -4.63
C CYS A 60 -8.06 -6.86 -5.11
N LEU A 61 -6.88 -7.36 -4.71
CA LEU A 61 -6.40 -8.70 -5.04
C LEU A 61 -7.41 -9.79 -4.64
N ASN A 62 -7.93 -9.74 -3.40
CA ASN A 62 -8.91 -10.71 -2.93
C ASN A 62 -10.22 -10.65 -3.73
N LYS A 63 -10.65 -9.47 -4.17
CA LYS A 63 -11.84 -9.32 -4.99
C LYS A 63 -11.65 -9.92 -6.38
N THR A 64 -10.47 -9.75 -6.99
CA THR A 64 -10.14 -10.38 -8.29
C THR A 64 -10.09 -11.91 -8.18
N SER A 65 -9.49 -12.44 -7.10
CA SER A 65 -9.39 -13.89 -6.92
C SER A 65 -10.71 -14.56 -6.54
N ALA A 66 -11.61 -13.86 -5.85
CA ALA A 66 -12.91 -14.39 -5.41
C ALA A 66 -14.02 -14.29 -6.47
N GLN A 67 -13.78 -13.60 -7.60
CA GLN A 67 -14.71 -13.53 -8.74
C GLN A 67 -14.48 -14.64 -9.78
N LYS A 68 -13.62 -15.61 -9.48
CA LYS A 68 -13.46 -16.84 -10.27
C LYS A 68 -14.39 -17.95 -9.80
#